data_AF-A0A834FT26-F1
#
_entry.id   AF-A0A834FT26-F1
#
_cell.length_a   1.000
_cell.length_b   1.000
_cell.length_c   1.000
_cell.angle_alpha   90.00
_cell.angle_beta   90.00
_cell.angle_gamma   90.00
#
_symmetry.space_group_name_H-M   'P 1'
#
loop_
_entity.id
_entity.type
_entity.pdbx_description
1 polymer ?
#
loop_
_entity_poly.entity_id
_entity_poly.type
_entity_poly.pdbx_seq_one_letter_code
_entity_poly.pdbx_strand_id
1 'polypeptide(L)'
;MNALLRRCVWRRAVTRRGFHVGARLTTFDLRKIELTPLEQRKLTFDSHAMAAELETSGFEKQQAELIVSALVTLTTANMDIVYKDMVTKAHQEIAVQQIMSHLDSIRKDMVILEKSEFSNLRSENTKMKRELEQLQNRLKEETEKVRAETKLDINMERSRISDMFTEQEKKLMEATSEFHHKKADLENDNMEINKKIDLQVASLKTVLESLKLETIRYLAATLFSCLAIALGFYRLWR
;
A
#
# COMPACT_ATOMS: atom_id res chain seq x y z
N MET A 1 32.13 -8.06 25.69
CA MET A 1 32.56 -8.96 24.59
C MET A 1 31.35 -9.26 23.72
N ASN A 2 31.52 -9.07 22.40
CA ASN A 2 30.72 -9.57 21.27
C ASN A 2 29.31 -8.98 21.09
N ALA A 3 29.15 -7.93 20.28
CA ALA A 3 29.13 -7.91 18.81
C ALA A 3 27.84 -8.52 18.24
N LEU A 4 26.98 -7.67 17.66
CA LEU A 4 26.22 -7.87 16.41
C LEU A 4 25.26 -6.68 16.17
N LEU A 5 25.84 -5.52 15.86
CA LEU A 5 25.13 -4.39 15.27
C LEU A 5 24.95 -4.65 13.76
N ARG A 6 23.84 -5.27 13.36
CA ARG A 6 23.44 -5.35 11.94
C ARG A 6 22.86 -3.99 11.51
N ARG A 7 23.71 -3.13 10.96
CA ARG A 7 23.30 -1.95 10.19
C ARG A 7 22.69 -2.42 8.86
N CYS A 8 21.37 -2.38 8.74
CA CYS A 8 20.69 -2.45 7.44
C CYS A 8 20.82 -1.10 6.73
N VAL A 9 21.85 -0.94 5.92
CA VAL A 9 21.99 0.17 4.96
C VAL A 9 21.09 -0.14 3.77
N TRP A 10 19.91 0.47 3.73
CA TRP A 10 19.08 0.50 2.54
C TRP A 10 19.72 1.44 1.52
N ARG A 11 20.49 0.88 0.57
CA ARG A 11 20.88 1.60 -0.65
C ARG A 11 19.62 1.82 -1.49
N ARG A 12 19.04 3.03 -1.40
CA ARG A 12 18.09 3.54 -2.39
C ARG A 12 18.87 3.80 -3.68
N ALA A 13 18.97 2.80 -4.55
CA ALA A 13 19.33 3.00 -5.94
C ALA A 13 18.12 3.63 -6.64
N VAL A 14 18.01 4.97 -6.57
CA VAL A 14 17.11 5.73 -7.44
C VAL A 14 17.75 5.73 -8.81
N THR A 15 17.47 4.71 -9.62
CA THR A 15 17.69 4.74 -11.06
C THR A 15 16.69 5.71 -11.66
N ARG A 16 17.03 7.00 -11.60
CA ARG A 16 16.43 8.03 -12.44
C ARG A 16 16.81 7.69 -13.88
N ARG A 17 16.04 6.83 -14.53
CA ARG A 17 16.03 6.70 -15.99
C ARG A 17 15.43 7.98 -16.54
N GLY A 18 16.28 9.00 -16.67
CA GLY A 18 15.98 10.11 -17.55
C GLY A 18 15.82 9.55 -18.95
N PHE A 19 14.63 9.70 -19.53
CA PHE A 19 14.46 9.66 -20.97
C PHE A 19 15.28 10.81 -21.55
N HIS A 20 16.56 10.56 -21.81
CA HIS A 20 17.29 11.37 -22.76
C HIS A 20 16.74 10.97 -24.13
N VAL A 21 15.69 11.68 -24.56
CA VAL A 21 15.42 11.85 -25.99
C VAL A 21 16.62 12.62 -26.52
N GLY A 22 17.69 11.89 -26.84
CA GLY A 22 18.74 12.42 -27.67
C GLY A 22 18.06 12.77 -28.98
N ALA A 23 17.87 14.07 -29.21
CA ALA A 23 17.63 14.56 -30.54
C ALA A 23 18.81 14.06 -31.37
N ARG A 24 18.62 12.94 -32.08
CA ARG A 24 19.48 12.60 -33.20
C ARG A 24 19.23 13.74 -34.17
N LEU A 25 20.13 14.74 -34.16
CA LEU A 25 20.33 15.57 -35.32
C LEU A 25 20.68 14.56 -36.42
N THR A 26 19.68 14.13 -37.18
CA THR A 26 19.92 13.44 -38.43
C THR A 26 20.60 14.48 -39.28
N THR A 27 21.93 14.45 -39.26
CA THR A 27 22.77 15.09 -40.26
C THR A 27 22.31 14.47 -41.57
N PHE A 28 21.37 15.12 -42.24
CA PHE A 28 21.00 14.78 -43.60
C PHE A 28 22.29 14.89 -44.38
N ASP A 29 22.84 13.73 -44.73
CA ASP A 29 24.07 13.62 -45.51
C ASP A 29 23.70 14.03 -46.94
N LEU A 30 23.57 15.34 -47.12
CA LEU A 30 23.46 15.96 -48.42
C LEU A 30 24.77 15.64 -49.11
N ARG A 31 24.79 14.53 -49.87
CA ARG A 31 25.92 14.22 -50.75
C ARG A 31 26.24 15.49 -51.51
N LYS A 32 27.44 16.02 -51.27
CA LYS A 32 27.95 17.17 -51.99
C LYS A 32 28.00 16.76 -53.46
N ILE A 33 27.05 17.26 -54.25
CA ILE A 33 26.94 16.96 -55.67
C ILE A 33 28.16 17.64 -56.32
N GLU A 34 29.20 16.86 -56.62
CA GLU A 34 30.36 17.37 -57.36
C GLU A 34 29.92 17.71 -58.79
N LEU A 35 30.15 18.96 -59.14
CA LEU A 35 29.75 19.59 -60.39
C LEU A 35 30.63 19.06 -61.52
N THR A 36 30.04 18.33 -62.46
CA THR A 36 30.69 18.11 -63.76
C THR A 36 30.87 19.46 -64.47
N PRO A 37 31.97 19.69 -65.20
CA PRO A 37 32.17 20.93 -65.94
C PRO A 37 31.06 21.08 -67.00
N LEU A 38 30.45 22.27 -67.06
CA LEU A 38 29.44 22.59 -68.08
C LEU A 38 30.09 22.52 -69.46
N GLU A 39 29.80 21.47 -70.21
CA GLU A 39 30.15 21.28 -71.63
C GLU A 39 29.42 22.28 -72.56
N GLN A 40 28.68 23.24 -71.99
CA GLN A 40 27.77 24.17 -72.69
C GLN A 40 28.17 25.64 -72.59
N ARG A 41 29.47 25.95 -72.51
CA ARG A 41 29.96 27.32 -72.76
C ARG A 41 29.91 27.65 -74.27
N LYS A 42 28.72 27.57 -74.87
CA LYS A 42 28.51 27.95 -76.27
C LYS A 42 28.26 29.45 -76.33
N LEU A 43 29.17 30.19 -76.95
CA LEU A 43 28.95 31.58 -77.28
C LEU A 43 27.68 31.66 -78.15
N THR A 44 26.73 32.50 -77.75
CA THR A 44 25.41 32.59 -78.41
C THR A 44 25.42 33.39 -79.70
N PHE A 45 26.53 34.07 -80.00
CA PHE A 45 26.68 34.87 -81.21
C PHE A 45 27.95 34.47 -81.97
N ASP A 46 27.89 34.63 -83.28
CA ASP A 46 29.00 34.39 -84.19
C ASP A 46 29.88 35.64 -84.27
N SER A 47 31.09 35.55 -83.72
CA SER A 47 32.07 36.65 -83.70
C SER A 47 32.45 37.12 -85.10
N HIS A 48 32.47 36.23 -86.10
CA HIS A 48 32.86 36.58 -87.47
C HIS A 48 31.72 37.30 -88.19
N ALA A 49 30.49 36.83 -88.04
CA ALA A 49 29.32 37.50 -88.61
C ALA A 49 29.16 38.92 -88.05
N MET A 50 29.39 39.10 -86.75
CA MET A 50 29.28 40.41 -86.10
C MET A 50 30.42 41.36 -86.51
N ALA A 51 31.63 40.86 -86.70
CA ALA A 51 32.74 41.66 -87.23
C ALA A 51 32.46 42.13 -88.67
N ALA A 52 31.95 41.25 -89.53
CA ALA A 52 31.58 41.59 -90.90
C ALA A 52 30.45 42.63 -90.98
N GLU A 53 29.46 42.55 -90.10
CA GLU A 53 28.37 43.54 -90.01
C GLU A 53 28.89 44.92 -89.59
N LEU A 54 29.83 44.98 -88.64
CA LEU A 54 30.46 46.22 -88.21
C LEU A 54 31.32 46.85 -89.34
N GLU A 55 32.06 46.03 -90.09
CA GLU A 55 32.80 46.49 -91.28
C GLU A 55 31.86 47.10 -92.33
N THR A 56 30.72 46.45 -92.61
CA THR A 56 29.72 46.98 -93.55
C THR A 56 29.05 48.27 -93.08
N SER A 57 29.07 48.52 -91.77
CA SER A 57 28.52 49.73 -91.13
C SER A 57 29.51 50.89 -91.09
N GLY A 58 30.70 50.75 -91.68
CA GLY A 58 31.70 51.81 -91.81
C GLY A 58 32.79 51.83 -90.75
N PHE A 59 32.93 50.77 -89.94
CA PHE A 59 34.05 50.61 -89.02
C PHE A 59 35.27 50.02 -89.71
N GLU A 60 36.47 50.46 -89.32
CA GLU A 60 37.70 49.83 -89.76
C GLU A 60 37.80 48.40 -89.20
N LYS A 61 38.33 47.46 -89.99
CA LYS A 61 38.49 46.05 -89.59
C LYS A 61 39.11 45.87 -88.20
N GLN A 62 40.16 46.62 -87.89
CA GLN A 62 40.82 46.56 -86.58
C GLN A 62 39.90 47.03 -85.44
N GLN A 63 39.05 48.02 -85.69
CA GLN A 63 38.09 48.54 -84.72
C GLN A 63 36.92 47.55 -84.51
N ALA A 64 36.42 46.96 -85.59
CA ALA A 64 35.38 45.93 -85.54
C ALA A 64 35.85 44.70 -84.74
N GLU A 65 37.05 44.19 -85.02
CA GLU A 65 37.66 43.06 -84.29
C GLU A 65 37.86 43.37 -82.80
N LEU A 66 38.28 44.59 -82.46
CA LEU A 66 38.52 44.99 -81.07
C LEU A 66 37.22 45.11 -80.26
N ILE A 67 36.16 45.66 -80.86
CA ILE A 67 34.83 45.74 -80.26
C ILE A 67 34.25 44.32 -80.05
N VAL A 68 34.35 43.46 -81.06
CA VAL A 68 33.90 42.06 -80.98
C VAL A 68 34.67 41.32 -79.89
N SER A 69 35.99 41.48 -79.81
CA SER A 69 36.84 40.84 -78.78
C SER A 69 36.49 41.28 -77.36
N ALA A 70 36.22 42.57 -77.15
CA ALA A 70 35.76 43.10 -75.87
C ALA A 70 34.38 42.51 -75.49
N LEU A 71 33.46 42.41 -76.45
CA LEU A 71 32.13 41.80 -76.24
C LEU A 71 32.21 40.30 -75.94
N VAL A 72 33.07 39.55 -76.63
CA VAL A 72 33.32 38.12 -76.34
C VAL A 72 33.85 37.96 -74.93
N THR A 73 34.82 38.79 -74.52
CA THR A 73 35.44 38.73 -73.19
C THR A 73 34.43 39.05 -72.08
N LEU A 74 33.63 40.13 -72.25
CA LEU A 74 32.60 40.52 -71.29
C LEU A 74 31.48 39.48 -71.22
N THR A 75 31.05 38.94 -72.35
CA THR A 75 30.01 37.90 -72.40
C THR A 75 30.49 36.61 -71.75
N THR A 76 31.75 36.22 -71.98
CA THR A 76 32.34 35.02 -71.36
C THR A 76 32.46 35.18 -69.84
N ALA A 77 32.94 36.34 -69.38
CA ALA A 77 33.03 36.64 -67.95
C ALA A 77 31.65 36.69 -67.28
N ASN A 78 30.65 37.28 -67.95
CA ASN A 78 29.27 37.32 -67.44
C ASN A 78 28.64 35.91 -67.41
N MET A 79 28.86 35.09 -68.45
CA MET A 79 28.42 33.70 -68.47
C MET A 79 29.03 32.91 -67.30
N ASP A 80 30.32 33.04 -67.02
CA ASP A 80 30.96 32.32 -65.91
C ASP A 80 30.37 32.70 -64.54
N ILE A 81 29.98 33.97 -64.33
CA ILE A 81 29.30 34.41 -63.10
C ILE A 81 27.89 33.82 -63.04
N VAL A 82 27.11 33.96 -64.10
CA VAL A 82 25.72 33.48 -64.15
C VAL A 82 25.64 31.97 -63.97
N TYR A 83 26.51 31.20 -64.65
CA TYR A 83 26.50 29.74 -64.54
C TYR A 83 27.05 29.22 -63.20
N LYS A 84 27.85 30.01 -62.48
CA LYS A 84 28.30 29.67 -61.13
C LYS A 84 27.15 29.76 -60.11
N ASP A 85 26.25 30.73 -60.29
CA ASP A 85 25.12 30.95 -59.39
C ASP A 85 23.83 30.24 -59.84
N MET A 86 23.77 29.78 -61.11
CA MET A 86 22.64 29.02 -61.64
C MET A 86 22.71 27.52 -61.31
N VAL A 87 21.52 26.92 -61.22
CA VAL A 87 21.34 25.48 -61.00
C VAL A 87 20.94 24.82 -62.31
N THR A 88 21.63 23.73 -62.68
CA THR A 88 21.28 22.95 -63.87
C THR A 88 20.07 22.05 -63.60
N LYS A 89 19.29 21.73 -64.64
CA LYS A 89 18.14 20.81 -64.51
C LYS A 89 18.53 19.45 -63.94
N ALA A 90 19.69 18.92 -64.35
CA ALA A 90 20.22 17.66 -63.82
C ALA A 90 20.49 17.74 -62.31
N HIS A 91 21.02 18.88 -61.83
CA HIS A 91 21.24 19.09 -60.39
C HIS A 91 19.93 19.17 -59.61
N GLN A 92 18.93 19.88 -60.14
CA GLN A 92 17.60 19.94 -59.54
C GLN A 92 16.96 18.55 -59.45
N GLU A 93 17.08 17.72 -60.49
CA GLU A 93 16.53 16.37 -60.50
C GLU A 93 17.18 15.46 -59.45
N ILE A 94 18.51 15.51 -59.30
CA ILE A 94 19.23 14.75 -58.26
C ILE A 94 18.77 15.19 -56.86
N ALA A 95 18.65 16.50 -56.61
CA ALA A 95 18.20 17.01 -55.32
C ALA A 95 16.76 16.56 -55.01
N VAL A 96 15.86 16.59 -56.00
CA VAL A 96 14.49 16.10 -55.85
C VAL A 96 14.46 14.60 -55.55
N GLN A 97 15.25 13.79 -56.25
CA GLN A 97 15.33 12.35 -56.00
C GLN A 97 15.85 12.04 -54.58
N GLN A 98 16.84 12.79 -54.09
CA GLN A 98 17.30 12.66 -52.71
C GLN A 98 16.19 12.98 -51.71
N ILE A 99 15.48 14.09 -51.88
CA ILE A 99 14.35 14.47 -51.03
C ILE A 99 13.26 13.38 -51.05
N MET A 100 12.91 12.85 -52.23
CA MET A 100 11.93 11.76 -52.36
C MET A 100 12.39 10.50 -51.61
N SER A 101 13.66 10.13 -51.72
CA SER A 101 14.21 8.97 -51.00
C SER A 101 14.12 9.12 -49.48
N HIS A 102 14.37 10.33 -48.97
CA HIS A 102 14.23 10.64 -47.54
C HIS A 102 12.77 10.60 -47.10
N LEU A 103 11.84 11.15 -47.89
CA LEU A 103 10.41 11.08 -47.61
C LEU A 103 9.91 9.64 -47.58
N ASP A 104 10.39 8.79 -48.49
CA ASP A 104 10.06 7.36 -48.51
C ASP A 104 10.62 6.61 -47.28
N SER A 105 11.81 6.98 -46.79
CA SER A 105 12.34 6.45 -45.54
C SER A 105 11.47 6.83 -44.35
N ILE A 106 11.11 8.12 -44.23
CA ILE A 106 10.25 8.61 -43.15
C ILE A 106 8.88 7.92 -43.18
N ARG A 107 8.32 7.69 -44.38
CA ARG A 107 7.05 6.96 -44.54
C ARG A 107 7.16 5.52 -44.04
N LYS A 108 8.27 4.83 -44.32
CA LYS A 108 8.52 3.48 -43.82
C LYS A 108 8.61 3.46 -42.29
N ASP A 109 9.36 4.39 -41.71
CA ASP A 109 9.51 4.50 -40.25
C ASP A 109 8.15 4.75 -39.57
N MET A 110 7.32 5.63 -40.14
CA MET A 110 5.96 5.89 -39.67
C MET A 110 5.10 4.62 -39.66
N VAL A 111 5.11 3.86 -40.77
CA VAL A 111 4.33 2.61 -40.88
C VAL A 111 4.83 1.54 -39.91
N ILE A 112 6.14 1.43 -39.70
CA ILE A 112 6.72 0.49 -38.74
C ILE A 112 6.28 0.86 -37.32
N LEU A 113 6.34 2.14 -36.98
CA LEU A 113 5.96 2.63 -35.66
C LEU A 113 4.45 2.41 -35.39
N GLU A 114 3.60 2.67 -36.39
CA GLU A 114 2.14 2.41 -36.32
C GLU A 114 1.80 0.92 -36.18
N LYS A 115 2.46 0.06 -36.97
CA LYS A 115 2.13 -1.38 -36.97
C LYS A 115 2.77 -2.15 -35.84
N SER A 116 3.99 -1.81 -35.45
CA SER A 116 4.77 -2.56 -34.45
C SER A 116 4.57 -1.96 -33.05
N GLU A 117 5.02 -0.73 -32.83
CA GLU A 117 5.13 -0.17 -31.49
C GLU A 117 3.76 0.16 -30.91
N PHE A 118 2.88 0.81 -31.68
CA PHE A 118 1.54 1.12 -31.21
C PHE A 118 0.68 -0.12 -31.00
N SER A 119 0.79 -1.12 -31.87
CA SER A 119 0.09 -2.41 -31.69
C SER A 119 0.57 -3.14 -30.43
N ASN A 120 1.89 -3.19 -30.22
CA ASN A 120 2.48 -3.80 -29.03
C ASN A 120 2.02 -3.07 -27.75
N LEU A 121 2.12 -1.74 -27.71
CA LEU A 121 1.67 -0.95 -26.56
C LEU A 121 0.19 -1.13 -26.27
N ARG A 122 -0.66 -1.19 -27.31
CA ARG A 122 -2.09 -1.44 -27.12
C ARG A 122 -2.35 -2.85 -26.58
N SER A 123 -1.65 -3.86 -27.10
CA SER A 123 -1.76 -5.23 -26.60
C SER A 123 -1.30 -5.34 -25.14
N GLU A 124 -0.20 -4.69 -24.77
CA GLU A 124 0.35 -4.67 -23.42
C GLU A 124 -0.58 -3.92 -22.46
N ASN A 125 -1.14 -2.79 -22.88
CA ASN A 125 -2.13 -2.04 -22.10
C ASN A 125 -3.38 -2.88 -21.82
N THR A 126 -3.92 -3.57 -22.83
CA THR A 126 -5.08 -4.47 -22.63
C THR A 126 -4.75 -5.67 -21.75
N LYS A 127 -3.52 -6.18 -21.80
CA LYS A 127 -3.05 -7.24 -20.92
C LYS A 127 -2.96 -6.75 -19.47
N MET A 128 -2.33 -5.61 -19.24
CA MET A 128 -2.23 -5.00 -17.90
C MET A 128 -3.62 -4.71 -17.32
N LYS A 129 -4.57 -4.21 -18.11
CA LYS A 129 -5.97 -4.03 -17.67
C LYS A 129 -6.61 -5.33 -17.19
N ARG A 130 -6.46 -6.41 -17.95
CA ARG A 130 -7.01 -7.73 -17.59
C ARG A 130 -6.38 -8.29 -16.31
N GLU A 131 -5.07 -8.15 -16.15
CA GLU A 131 -4.36 -8.58 -14.93
C GLU A 131 -4.81 -7.76 -13.72
N LEU A 132 -5.01 -6.45 -13.88
CA LEU A 132 -5.52 -5.58 -12.83
C LEU A 132 -6.94 -5.96 -12.41
N GLU A 133 -7.84 -6.19 -13.36
CA GLU A 133 -9.21 -6.66 -13.09
C GLU A 133 -9.21 -8.02 -12.38
N GLN A 134 -8.34 -8.94 -12.80
CA GLN A 134 -8.19 -10.24 -12.15
C GLN A 134 -7.70 -10.11 -10.71
N LEU A 135 -6.70 -9.27 -10.44
CA LEU A 135 -6.20 -9.01 -9.09
C LEU A 135 -7.25 -8.33 -8.22
N GLN A 136 -8.01 -7.39 -8.77
CA GLN A 136 -9.11 -6.73 -8.06
C GLN A 136 -10.19 -7.73 -7.65
N ASN A 137 -10.59 -8.63 -8.55
CA ASN A 137 -11.58 -9.66 -8.25
C ASN A 137 -11.08 -10.63 -7.18
N ARG A 138 -9.84 -11.13 -7.31
CA ARG A 138 -9.22 -11.99 -6.29
C ARG A 138 -9.15 -11.31 -4.92
N LEU A 139 -8.74 -10.05 -4.87
CA LEU A 139 -8.66 -9.30 -3.62
C LEU A 139 -10.06 -9.14 -2.98
N LYS A 140 -11.08 -8.89 -3.79
CA LYS A 140 -12.46 -8.78 -3.32
C LYS A 140 -12.95 -10.11 -2.75
N GLU A 141 -12.74 -11.22 -3.46
CA GLU A 141 -13.11 -12.56 -3.03
C GLU A 141 -12.41 -12.95 -1.71
N GLU A 142 -11.10 -12.75 -1.62
CA GLU A 142 -10.33 -13.03 -0.40
C GLU A 142 -10.78 -12.13 0.77
N THR A 143 -11.08 -10.85 0.52
CA THR A 143 -11.61 -9.95 1.55
C THR A 143 -12.97 -10.42 2.06
N GLU A 144 -13.87 -10.82 1.17
CA GLU A 144 -15.19 -11.34 1.53
C GLU A 144 -15.08 -12.66 2.31
N LYS A 145 -14.18 -13.55 1.89
CA LYS A 145 -13.89 -14.81 2.56
C LYS A 145 -13.34 -14.58 3.97
N VAL A 146 -12.29 -13.78 4.13
CA VAL A 146 -11.71 -13.44 5.44
C VAL A 146 -12.75 -12.78 6.35
N ARG A 147 -13.61 -11.91 5.80
CA ARG A 147 -14.70 -11.29 6.56
C ARG A 147 -15.73 -12.33 7.05
N ALA A 148 -16.09 -13.29 6.20
CA ALA A 148 -17.02 -14.36 6.57
C ALA A 148 -16.41 -15.29 7.63
N GLU A 149 -15.15 -15.69 7.45
CA GLU A 149 -14.38 -16.50 8.41
C GLU A 149 -14.27 -15.80 9.76
N THR A 150 -13.83 -14.53 9.79
CA THR A 150 -13.72 -13.74 11.02
C THR A 150 -15.06 -13.61 11.74
N LYS A 151 -16.16 -13.40 10.99
CA LYS A 151 -17.50 -13.31 11.59
C LYS A 151 -17.93 -14.65 12.19
N LEU A 152 -17.61 -15.76 11.52
CA LEU A 152 -17.89 -17.10 12.04
C LEU A 152 -17.09 -17.36 13.31
N ASP A 153 -15.78 -17.06 13.32
CA ASP A 153 -14.92 -17.24 14.49
C ASP A 153 -15.42 -16.44 15.69
N ILE A 154 -15.76 -15.16 15.51
CA ILE A 154 -16.32 -14.33 16.58
C ILE A 154 -17.64 -14.90 17.09
N ASN A 155 -18.50 -15.41 16.20
CA ASN A 155 -19.77 -16.01 16.61
C ASN A 155 -19.56 -17.31 17.39
N MET A 156 -18.65 -18.18 16.94
CA MET A 156 -18.33 -19.42 17.65
C MET A 156 -17.74 -19.12 19.03
N GLU A 157 -16.82 -18.16 19.14
CA GLU A 157 -16.22 -17.79 20.41
C GLU A 157 -17.24 -17.13 21.35
N ARG A 158 -18.16 -16.30 20.81
CA ARG A 158 -19.26 -15.74 21.58
C ARG A 158 -20.17 -16.84 22.14
N SER A 159 -20.53 -17.84 21.33
CA SER A 159 -21.32 -18.98 21.81
C SER A 159 -20.56 -19.76 22.89
N ARG A 160 -19.27 -20.02 22.68
CA ARG A 160 -18.42 -20.71 23.66
C ARG A 160 -18.36 -19.98 25.00
N ILE A 161 -18.17 -18.66 24.98
CA ILE A 161 -18.17 -17.81 26.18
C ILE A 161 -19.54 -17.86 26.86
N SER A 162 -20.63 -17.80 26.09
CA SER A 162 -21.99 -17.90 26.63
C SER A 162 -22.22 -19.24 27.32
N ASP A 163 -21.84 -20.35 26.69
CA ASP A 163 -21.98 -21.69 27.26
C ASP A 163 -21.19 -21.82 28.57
N MET A 164 -19.93 -21.37 28.57
CA MET A 164 -19.09 -21.35 29.78
C MET A 164 -19.70 -20.49 30.89
N PHE A 165 -20.28 -19.33 30.54
CA PHE A 165 -20.95 -18.46 31.51
C PHE A 165 -22.18 -19.14 32.12
N THR A 166 -23.02 -19.78 31.31
CA THR A 166 -24.19 -20.52 31.81
C THR A 166 -23.79 -21.70 32.70
N GLU A 167 -22.68 -22.39 32.37
CA GLU A 167 -22.16 -23.47 33.20
C GLU A 167 -21.65 -22.94 34.56
N GLN A 168 -20.97 -21.79 34.56
CA GLN A 168 -20.53 -21.12 35.79
C GLN A 168 -21.72 -20.65 36.64
N GLU A 169 -22.74 -20.06 36.03
CA GLU A 169 -23.96 -19.65 36.70
C GLU A 169 -24.66 -20.84 37.36
N LYS A 170 -24.75 -21.98 36.64
CA LYS A 170 -25.29 -23.22 37.19
C LYS A 170 -24.49 -23.72 38.40
N LYS A 171 -23.16 -23.78 38.31
CA LYS A 171 -22.29 -24.19 39.43
C LYS A 171 -22.46 -23.25 40.63
N LEU A 172 -22.59 -21.95 40.39
CA LEU A 172 -22.82 -20.97 41.44
C LEU A 172 -24.18 -21.17 42.10
N MET A 173 -25.23 -21.46 41.33
CA MET A 173 -26.55 -21.78 41.85
C MET A 173 -26.54 -23.07 42.70
N GLU A 174 -25.88 -24.13 42.22
CA GLU A 174 -25.69 -25.38 42.97
C GLU A 174 -24.95 -25.14 44.29
N ALA A 175 -23.81 -24.45 44.25
CA ALA A 175 -23.05 -24.11 45.46
C ALA A 175 -23.85 -23.23 46.44
N THR A 176 -24.64 -22.30 45.93
CA THR A 176 -25.53 -21.45 46.74
C THR A 176 -26.62 -22.28 47.40
N SER A 177 -27.23 -23.21 46.67
CA SER A 177 -28.23 -24.14 47.20
C SER A 177 -27.64 -25.05 48.28
N GLU A 178 -26.46 -25.62 48.04
CA GLU A 178 -25.75 -26.44 49.03
C GLU A 178 -25.39 -25.65 50.30
N PHE A 179 -24.95 -24.40 50.13
CA PHE A 179 -24.66 -23.50 51.24
C PHE A 179 -25.93 -23.22 52.07
N HIS A 180 -27.06 -22.94 51.42
CA HIS A 180 -28.34 -22.75 52.11
C HIS A 180 -28.79 -24.01 52.84
N HIS A 181 -28.65 -25.19 52.24
CA HIS A 181 -28.97 -26.46 52.90
C HIS A 181 -28.13 -26.66 54.16
N LYS A 182 -26.81 -26.55 54.06
CA LYS A 182 -25.89 -26.67 55.22
C LYS A 182 -26.17 -25.64 56.30
N LYS A 183 -26.55 -24.41 55.90
CA LYS A 183 -26.95 -23.36 56.85
C LYS A 183 -28.21 -23.76 57.62
N ALA A 184 -29.22 -24.30 56.93
CA ALA A 184 -30.45 -24.78 57.57
C ALA A 184 -30.20 -25.95 58.52
N ASP A 185 -29.35 -26.91 58.13
CA ASP A 185 -28.94 -28.03 58.99
C ASP A 185 -28.27 -27.50 60.28
N LEU A 186 -27.32 -26.57 60.13
CA LEU A 186 -26.62 -25.96 61.25
C LEU A 186 -27.55 -25.14 62.16
N GLU A 187 -28.57 -24.49 61.61
CA GLU A 187 -29.60 -23.79 62.39
C GLU A 187 -30.48 -24.77 63.18
N ASN A 188 -30.87 -25.88 62.58
CA ASN A 188 -31.61 -26.95 63.25
C ASN A 188 -30.81 -27.58 64.40
N ASP A 189 -29.53 -27.89 64.16
CA ASP A 189 -28.63 -28.43 65.19
C ASP A 189 -28.46 -27.45 66.36
N ASN A 190 -28.25 -26.17 66.06
CA ASN A 190 -28.17 -25.12 67.10
C ASN A 190 -29.48 -25.01 67.89
N MET A 191 -30.64 -25.09 67.22
CA MET A 191 -31.94 -25.10 67.89
C MET A 191 -32.08 -26.31 68.82
N GLU A 192 -31.65 -27.51 68.40
CA GLU A 192 -31.69 -28.71 69.24
C GLU A 192 -30.77 -28.56 70.46
N ILE A 193 -29.56 -28.06 70.27
CA ILE A 193 -28.61 -27.79 71.36
C ILE A 193 -29.20 -26.78 72.35
N ASN A 194 -29.74 -25.66 71.86
CA ASN A 194 -30.37 -24.65 72.71
C ASN A 194 -31.53 -25.23 73.52
N LYS A 195 -32.41 -26.04 72.91
CA LYS A 195 -33.48 -26.74 73.63
C LYS A 195 -32.95 -27.69 74.71
N LYS A 196 -31.86 -28.42 74.43
CA LYS A 196 -31.21 -29.30 75.43
C LYS A 196 -30.63 -28.49 76.59
N ILE A 197 -29.98 -27.37 76.31
CA ILE A 197 -29.46 -26.45 77.33
C ILE A 197 -30.61 -25.93 78.19
N ASP A 198 -31.71 -25.47 77.59
CA ASP A 198 -32.88 -24.97 78.33
C ASP A 198 -33.47 -26.05 79.26
N LEU A 199 -33.59 -27.29 78.78
CA LEU A 199 -34.04 -28.43 79.60
C LEU A 199 -33.08 -28.74 80.75
N GLN A 200 -31.77 -28.72 80.51
CA GLN A 200 -30.75 -28.92 81.56
C GLN A 200 -30.75 -27.79 82.57
N VAL A 201 -30.93 -26.54 82.15
CA VAL A 201 -31.05 -25.37 83.04
C VAL A 201 -32.30 -25.50 83.91
N ALA A 202 -33.44 -25.88 83.33
CA ALA A 202 -34.67 -26.11 84.08
C ALA A 202 -34.53 -27.26 85.08
N SER A 203 -33.91 -28.39 84.70
CA SER A 203 -33.70 -29.53 85.59
C SER A 203 -32.69 -29.23 86.70
N LEU A 204 -31.60 -28.51 86.41
CA LEU A 204 -30.67 -28.04 87.43
C LEU A 204 -31.36 -27.09 88.41
N LYS A 205 -32.25 -26.22 87.92
CA LYS A 205 -33.02 -25.30 88.76
C LYS A 205 -33.96 -26.05 89.70
N THR A 206 -34.65 -27.11 89.25
CA THR A 206 -35.53 -27.91 90.11
C THR A 206 -34.74 -28.66 91.19
N VAL A 207 -33.59 -29.25 90.84
CA VAL A 207 -32.69 -29.90 91.80
C VAL A 207 -32.14 -28.89 92.82
N LEU A 208 -31.79 -27.69 92.38
CA LEU A 208 -31.33 -26.62 93.27
C LEU A 208 -32.45 -26.20 94.24
N GLU A 209 -33.68 -26.03 93.76
CA GLU A 209 -34.84 -25.69 94.60
C GLU A 209 -35.14 -26.80 95.61
N SER A 210 -35.09 -28.07 95.22
CA SER A 210 -35.30 -29.19 96.15
C SER A 210 -34.20 -29.26 97.21
N LEU A 211 -32.93 -29.07 96.84
CA LEU A 211 -31.81 -29.05 97.80
C LEU A 211 -31.90 -27.88 98.77
N LYS A 212 -32.36 -26.71 98.33
CA LYS A 212 -32.66 -25.57 99.22
C LYS A 212 -33.73 -25.92 100.24
N LEU A 213 -34.84 -26.51 99.80
CA LEU A 213 -35.93 -26.95 100.70
C LEU A 213 -35.47 -28.02 101.69
N GLU A 214 -34.65 -28.97 101.23
CA GLU A 214 -34.06 -30.00 102.08
C GLU A 214 -33.11 -29.41 103.12
N THR A 215 -32.25 -28.46 102.73
CA THR A 215 -31.36 -27.74 103.67
C THR A 215 -32.15 -26.97 104.72
N ILE A 216 -33.23 -26.28 104.31
CA ILE A 216 -34.14 -25.58 105.24
C ILE A 216 -34.77 -26.58 106.22
N ARG A 217 -35.20 -27.76 105.75
CA ARG A 217 -35.75 -28.83 106.60
C ARG A 217 -34.73 -29.39 107.59
N TYR A 218 -33.50 -29.70 107.16
CA TYR A 218 -32.44 -30.18 108.06
C TYR A 218 -32.07 -29.12 109.10
N LEU A 219 -31.97 -27.85 108.70
CA LEU A 219 -31.68 -26.74 109.62
C LEU A 219 -32.79 -26.57 110.66
N ALA A 220 -34.06 -26.67 110.24
CA ALA A 220 -35.17 -26.68 111.19
C ALA A 220 -35.06 -27.88 112.16
N ALA A 221 -34.78 -29.09 111.64
CA ALA A 221 -34.64 -30.29 112.47
C ALA A 221 -33.49 -30.19 113.50
N THR A 222 -32.35 -29.62 113.12
CA THR A 222 -31.21 -29.42 114.05
C THR A 222 -31.49 -28.32 115.07
N LEU A 223 -32.17 -27.24 114.69
CA LEU A 223 -32.63 -26.22 115.65
C LEU A 223 -33.61 -26.82 116.65
N PHE A 224 -34.58 -27.61 116.20
CA PHE A 224 -35.53 -28.29 117.08
C PHE A 224 -34.85 -29.32 117.98
N SER A 225 -33.86 -30.08 117.49
CA SER A 225 -33.12 -31.03 118.33
C SER A 225 -32.22 -30.35 119.35
N CYS A 226 -31.52 -29.27 118.98
CA CYS A 226 -30.77 -28.43 119.92
C CYS A 226 -31.68 -27.83 120.99
N LEU A 227 -32.86 -27.30 120.62
CA LEU A 227 -33.85 -26.81 121.58
C LEU A 227 -34.36 -27.93 122.49
N ALA A 228 -34.63 -29.13 121.96
CA ALA A 228 -35.04 -30.28 122.76
C ALA A 228 -33.97 -30.73 123.76
N ILE A 229 -32.69 -30.74 123.33
CA ILE A 229 -31.55 -31.05 124.21
C ILE A 229 -31.38 -29.96 125.27
N ALA A 230 -31.45 -28.68 124.90
CA ALA A 230 -31.35 -27.57 125.85
C ALA A 230 -32.49 -27.59 126.88
N LEU A 231 -33.72 -27.91 126.47
CA LEU A 231 -34.85 -28.14 127.37
C LEU A 231 -34.64 -29.38 128.25
N GLY A 232 -34.01 -30.43 127.72
CA GLY A 232 -33.59 -31.62 128.47
C GLY A 232 -32.56 -31.29 129.56
N PHE A 233 -31.52 -30.51 129.25
CA PHE A 233 -30.54 -30.04 130.22
C PHE A 233 -31.15 -29.07 131.25
N TYR A 234 -32.01 -28.15 130.83
CA TYR A 234 -32.73 -27.26 131.74
C TYR A 234 -33.60 -28.03 132.74
N ARG A 235 -34.18 -29.17 132.32
CA ARG A 235 -34.98 -30.05 133.18
C ARG A 235 -34.14 -30.88 134.16
N LEU A 236 -32.86 -31.12 133.86
CA LEU A 236 -31.91 -31.86 134.71
C LEU A 236 -31.19 -30.95 135.73
N TRP A 237 -31.21 -29.63 135.54
CA TRP A 237 -30.65 -28.63 136.46
C TRP A 237 -31.68 -28.05 137.45
N ARG A 238 -32.92 -28.56 137.45
CA ARG A 238 -33.96 -28.24 138.44
C ARG A 238 -34.17 -29.43 139.36
#